data_AF-A0A928K3M1-F1
#
_entry.id   AF-A0A928K3M1-F1
#
_cell.length_a   1.000
_cell.length_b   1.000
_cell.length_c   1.000
_cell.angle_alpha   90.00
_cell.angle_beta   90.00
_cell.angle_gamma   90.00
#
_symmetry.space_group_name_H-M   'P 1'
#
loop_
_entity.id
_entity.type
_entity.pdbx_description
1 polymer ?
#
loop_
_entity_poly.entity_id
_entity_poly.type
_entity_poly.pdbx_seq_one_letter_code
_entity_poly.pdbx_strand_id
1 'polypeptide(L)'
;MSSKRLFAAVCCLLAICFCGISPVFAASEQPEWQQVLDGIVDFRLGESGAADLQTYIDGTLADSAGTGGENIILALAQSGQQYDFTDYNAALIGYLNNNSVPSAPTRQKYAFTLMAAGCDSGYIDAVPSDSIGQMGIMSSVYGLHLLSNGGQSSDISADAVIDDILSAQLPDGGWALYGENSDVDVTAMVIQSLAAFCAGNDNVAAAVDNAVALLSERQRESGGFASFGEENTESAAQVIIALSALGIDCRTDERFIKDGGSLYDALLSGRLPDGSFAHVPDGEYSSIATDQAMCALTAIGRMERGASGLFVLDDQPDCTPEGIVYVPYAPPVTEETPSESSGGADIRLILCGVIIAAGAGVCAYLWFSGRRGVKNLGVVGAVTLALAAVVFFADIRTSDSYYGTQHSKPDAIGTVTFSIDCSEIADRTADHIPEDGIILPPTELALREGETVYDLLIQCAQAYGLSVESDTGSYIQGIAHIREQDFGPLSGWVYLVNGRSPSVGCGSYELQSGDRVEWVYSLELGREFESEL
;
A
#
# COMPACT_ATOMS: atom_id res chain seq x y z
N MET A 1 -75.37 -24.94 -30.15
CA MET A 1 -73.96 -25.22 -30.56
C MET A 1 -73.61 -26.64 -30.13
N SER A 2 -72.83 -27.43 -30.88
CA SER A 2 -72.50 -28.80 -30.46
C SER A 2 -71.44 -28.81 -29.35
N SER A 3 -71.46 -29.83 -28.47
CA SER A 3 -70.55 -29.92 -27.31
C SER A 3 -69.08 -29.84 -27.70
N LYS A 4 -68.69 -30.45 -28.83
CA LYS A 4 -67.31 -30.36 -29.38
C LYS A 4 -66.86 -28.91 -29.67
N ARG A 5 -67.77 -28.02 -30.08
CA ARG A 5 -67.46 -26.59 -30.30
C ARG A 5 -67.38 -25.81 -28.98
N LEU A 6 -68.16 -26.18 -27.97
CA LEU A 6 -68.06 -25.59 -26.63
C LEU A 6 -66.75 -26.00 -25.95
N PHE A 7 -66.39 -27.29 -26.04
CA PHE A 7 -65.11 -27.80 -25.51
C PHE A 7 -63.92 -27.12 -26.18
N ALA A 8 -63.90 -27.01 -27.51
CA ALA A 8 -62.85 -26.28 -28.24
C ALA A 8 -62.75 -24.81 -27.80
N ALA A 9 -63.88 -24.10 -27.64
CA ALA A 9 -63.89 -22.72 -27.16
C ALA A 9 -63.34 -22.57 -25.72
N VAL A 10 -63.68 -23.50 -24.82
CA VAL A 10 -63.14 -23.54 -23.46
C VAL A 10 -61.64 -23.85 -23.46
N CYS A 11 -61.17 -24.79 -24.27
CA CYS A 11 -59.73 -25.06 -24.43
C CYS A 11 -58.97 -23.86 -25.00
N CYS A 12 -59.53 -23.14 -25.98
CA CYS A 12 -58.90 -21.91 -26.49
C CYS A 12 -58.89 -20.78 -25.45
N LEU A 13 -59.96 -20.61 -24.65
CA LEU A 13 -59.98 -19.63 -23.56
C LEU A 13 -58.97 -19.98 -22.46
N LEU A 14 -58.89 -21.24 -22.05
CA LEU A 14 -57.87 -21.71 -21.10
C LEU A 14 -56.45 -21.54 -21.64
N ALA A 15 -56.22 -21.83 -22.92
CA ALA A 15 -54.92 -21.58 -23.56
C ALA A 15 -54.57 -20.08 -23.60
N ILE A 16 -55.53 -19.19 -23.88
CA ILE A 16 -55.31 -17.74 -23.84
C ILE A 16 -55.04 -17.26 -22.41
N CYS A 17 -55.70 -17.83 -21.39
CA CYS A 17 -55.40 -17.54 -19.99
C CYS A 17 -53.99 -18.02 -19.57
N PHE A 18 -53.50 -19.15 -20.11
CA PHE A 18 -52.14 -19.63 -19.84
C PHE A 18 -51.06 -18.90 -20.66
N CYS A 19 -51.35 -18.46 -21.89
CA CYS A 19 -50.44 -17.64 -22.70
C CYS A 19 -50.44 -16.15 -22.29
N GLY A 20 -51.39 -15.72 -21.48
CA GLY A 20 -51.44 -14.36 -20.89
C GLY A 20 -50.72 -14.23 -19.56
N ILE A 21 -50.31 -15.35 -18.94
CA ILE A 21 -49.44 -15.38 -17.77
C ILE A 21 -48.07 -15.89 -18.23
N SER A 22 -47.29 -15.01 -18.86
CA SER A 22 -45.84 -15.11 -18.69
C SER A 22 -45.57 -15.17 -17.18
N PRO A 23 -44.65 -16.02 -16.69
CA PRO A 23 -44.12 -15.80 -15.37
C PRO A 23 -43.50 -14.41 -15.37
N VAL A 24 -44.13 -13.48 -14.67
CA VAL A 24 -43.37 -12.43 -13.99
C VAL A 24 -42.59 -13.18 -12.92
N PHE A 25 -41.47 -13.76 -13.35
CA PHE A 25 -40.28 -13.65 -12.54
C PHE A 25 -40.21 -12.17 -12.18
N ALA A 26 -40.35 -11.85 -10.89
CA ALA A 26 -39.71 -10.64 -10.42
C ALA A 26 -38.26 -10.77 -10.90
N ALA A 27 -37.79 -9.83 -11.71
CA ALA A 27 -36.35 -9.68 -11.83
C ALA A 27 -35.87 -9.49 -10.40
N SER A 28 -35.08 -10.44 -9.90
CA SER A 28 -34.42 -10.27 -8.60
C SER A 28 -33.65 -8.98 -8.73
N GLU A 29 -34.03 -7.96 -7.94
CA GLU A 29 -33.31 -6.70 -7.93
C GLU A 29 -31.85 -7.04 -7.64
N GLN A 30 -30.97 -6.56 -8.52
CA GLN A 30 -29.56 -6.94 -8.53
C GLN A 30 -28.97 -6.67 -7.14
N PRO A 31 -28.23 -7.62 -6.54
CA PRO A 31 -27.68 -7.43 -5.19
C PRO A 31 -26.94 -6.10 -5.09
N GLU A 32 -27.09 -5.41 -3.95
CA GLU A 32 -26.56 -4.05 -3.79
C GLU A 32 -25.03 -3.99 -4.02
N TRP A 33 -24.30 -4.99 -3.52
CA TRP A 33 -22.86 -5.13 -3.78
C TRP A 33 -22.53 -5.19 -5.28
N GLN A 34 -23.39 -5.81 -6.08
CA GLN A 34 -23.20 -5.90 -7.52
C GLN A 34 -23.56 -4.58 -8.22
N GLN A 35 -24.54 -3.81 -7.74
CA GLN A 35 -24.82 -2.45 -8.24
C GLN A 35 -23.70 -1.47 -7.87
N VAL A 36 -22.99 -1.70 -6.77
CA VAL A 36 -21.80 -0.93 -6.39
C VAL A 36 -20.60 -1.31 -7.26
N LEU A 37 -20.38 -2.61 -7.47
CA LEU A 37 -19.32 -3.16 -8.32
C LEU A 37 -19.45 -2.70 -9.78
N ASP A 38 -20.65 -2.77 -10.36
CA ASP A 38 -20.93 -2.25 -11.70
C ASP A 38 -20.61 -0.75 -11.80
N GLY A 39 -20.80 0.03 -10.73
CA GLY A 39 -20.41 1.44 -10.66
C GLY A 39 -18.89 1.66 -10.69
N ILE A 40 -18.10 0.80 -10.06
CA ILE A 40 -16.64 0.83 -10.17
C ILE A 40 -16.21 0.49 -11.61
N VAL A 41 -16.87 -0.49 -12.23
CA VAL A 41 -16.61 -0.88 -13.64
C VAL A 41 -16.93 0.29 -14.58
N ASP A 42 -18.10 0.91 -14.47
CA ASP A 42 -18.48 2.08 -15.27
C ASP A 42 -17.48 3.25 -15.09
N PHE A 43 -17.01 3.50 -13.85
CA PHE A 43 -15.96 4.47 -13.58
C PHE A 43 -14.65 4.13 -14.30
N ARG A 44 -14.14 2.90 -14.16
CA ARG A 44 -12.87 2.47 -14.79
C ARG A 44 -12.93 2.48 -16.32
N LEU A 45 -14.07 2.13 -16.91
CA LEU A 45 -14.30 2.24 -18.36
C LEU A 45 -14.38 3.72 -18.80
N GLY A 46 -14.99 4.59 -18.00
CA GLY A 46 -15.04 6.04 -18.24
C GLY A 46 -13.67 6.74 -18.13
N GLU A 47 -12.85 6.36 -17.15
CA GLU A 47 -11.50 6.88 -16.90
C GLU A 47 -10.52 6.48 -18.01
N SER A 48 -10.55 5.21 -18.42
CA SER A 48 -9.70 4.67 -19.50
C SER A 48 -10.18 5.03 -20.91
N GLY A 49 -11.48 5.29 -21.08
CA GLY A 49 -12.13 5.38 -22.40
C GLY A 49 -12.30 4.03 -23.11
N ALA A 50 -12.15 2.92 -22.40
CA ALA A 50 -12.37 1.57 -22.92
C ALA A 50 -13.87 1.33 -23.23
N ALA A 51 -14.14 0.52 -24.25
CA ALA A 51 -15.52 0.22 -24.66
C ALA A 51 -16.19 -0.88 -23.81
N ASP A 52 -15.39 -1.75 -23.22
CA ASP A 52 -15.77 -2.88 -22.38
C ASP A 52 -14.57 -3.35 -21.54
N LEU A 53 -14.80 -4.25 -20.58
CA LEU A 53 -13.75 -4.76 -19.67
C LEU A 53 -12.62 -5.50 -20.39
N GLN A 54 -12.88 -6.15 -21.54
CA GLN A 54 -11.82 -6.81 -22.30
C GLN A 54 -10.88 -5.76 -22.92
N THR A 55 -11.45 -4.71 -23.53
CA THR A 55 -10.69 -3.55 -24.04
C THR A 55 -9.89 -2.84 -22.93
N TYR A 56 -10.36 -2.88 -21.68
CA TYR A 56 -9.66 -2.32 -20.52
C TYR A 56 -8.51 -3.21 -20.03
N ILE A 57 -8.68 -4.55 -20.06
CA ILE A 57 -7.61 -5.52 -19.78
C ILE A 57 -6.49 -5.41 -20.81
N ASP A 58 -6.82 -5.50 -22.10
CA ASP A 58 -5.87 -5.52 -23.21
C ASP A 58 -5.17 -4.16 -23.41
N GLY A 59 -5.80 -3.07 -22.92
CA GLY A 59 -5.27 -1.72 -22.94
C GLY A 59 -4.66 -1.30 -21.60
N THR A 60 -5.44 -0.57 -20.79
CA THR A 60 -4.94 0.16 -19.62
C THR A 60 -4.33 -0.73 -18.54
N LEU A 61 -4.86 -1.95 -18.31
CA LEU A 61 -4.25 -2.87 -17.35
C LEU A 61 -2.93 -3.44 -17.89
N ALA A 62 -2.88 -3.83 -19.17
CA ALA A 62 -1.63 -4.29 -19.81
C ALA A 62 -0.55 -3.18 -19.83
N ASP A 63 -0.92 -1.93 -20.17
CA ASP A 63 -0.02 -0.77 -20.15
C ASP A 63 0.52 -0.42 -18.75
N SER A 64 -0.15 -0.84 -17.68
CA SER A 64 0.26 -0.61 -16.27
C SER A 64 0.83 -1.85 -15.57
N ALA A 65 0.98 -2.98 -16.27
CA ALA A 65 1.42 -4.24 -15.70
C ALA A 65 2.81 -4.14 -15.02
N GLY A 66 2.88 -4.49 -13.73
CA GLY A 66 4.09 -4.37 -12.91
C GLY A 66 4.30 -2.99 -12.28
N THR A 67 3.38 -2.05 -12.49
CA THR A 67 3.27 -0.78 -11.76
C THR A 67 1.87 -0.54 -11.16
N GLY A 68 0.90 -1.43 -11.42
CA GLY A 68 -0.44 -1.40 -10.86
C GLY A 68 -1.42 -2.38 -11.53
N GLY A 69 -2.68 -2.30 -11.12
CA GLY A 69 -3.79 -3.08 -11.70
C GLY A 69 -3.90 -4.54 -11.21
N GLU A 70 -2.96 -5.05 -10.41
CA GLU A 70 -2.96 -6.46 -9.96
C GLU A 70 -4.24 -6.85 -9.20
N ASN A 71 -4.77 -5.93 -8.40
CA ASN A 71 -6.02 -6.12 -7.64
C ASN A 71 -7.23 -6.26 -8.59
N ILE A 72 -7.30 -5.41 -9.62
CA ILE A 72 -8.36 -5.45 -10.64
C ILE A 72 -8.29 -6.76 -11.41
N ILE A 73 -7.10 -7.21 -11.82
CA ILE A 73 -6.92 -8.49 -12.52
C ILE A 73 -7.37 -9.66 -11.66
N LEU A 74 -7.02 -9.68 -10.37
CA LEU A 74 -7.50 -10.71 -9.43
C LEU A 74 -9.03 -10.68 -9.29
N ALA A 75 -9.64 -9.51 -9.11
CA ALA A 75 -11.08 -9.36 -9.00
C ALA A 75 -11.81 -9.83 -10.27
N LEU A 76 -11.31 -9.45 -11.46
CA LEU A 76 -11.89 -9.88 -12.74
C LEU A 76 -11.71 -11.39 -12.96
N ALA A 77 -10.55 -11.96 -12.64
CA ALA A 77 -10.26 -13.39 -12.76
C ALA A 77 -11.03 -14.28 -11.76
N GLN A 78 -11.67 -13.68 -10.74
CA GLN A 78 -12.47 -14.34 -9.71
C GLN A 78 -13.94 -13.85 -9.68
N SER A 79 -14.35 -13.13 -10.72
CA SER A 79 -15.70 -12.58 -10.90
C SER A 79 -16.75 -13.64 -11.32
N GLY A 80 -16.31 -14.86 -11.65
CA GLY A 80 -17.12 -15.87 -12.34
C GLY A 80 -17.40 -15.57 -13.82
N GLN A 81 -16.90 -14.45 -14.36
CA GLN A 81 -16.84 -14.20 -15.82
C GLN A 81 -15.53 -14.74 -16.40
N GLN A 82 -15.50 -14.90 -17.73
CA GLN A 82 -14.32 -15.36 -18.46
C GLN A 82 -13.79 -14.22 -19.34
N TYR A 83 -12.53 -13.86 -19.15
CA TYR A 83 -11.80 -12.83 -19.90
C TYR A 83 -10.52 -13.44 -20.49
N ASP A 84 -10.01 -12.84 -21.57
CA ASP A 84 -8.65 -13.13 -22.04
C ASP A 84 -7.68 -12.21 -21.30
N PHE A 85 -6.63 -12.76 -20.70
CA PHE A 85 -5.57 -12.01 -20.02
C PHE A 85 -4.23 -12.09 -20.76
N THR A 86 -4.20 -12.60 -22.00
CA THR A 86 -2.97 -12.85 -22.77
C THR A 86 -2.07 -11.62 -22.87
N ASP A 87 -2.63 -10.45 -23.19
CA ASP A 87 -1.84 -9.23 -23.36
C ASP A 87 -1.35 -8.65 -22.00
N TYR A 88 -2.15 -8.75 -20.93
CA TYR A 88 -1.70 -8.41 -19.57
C TYR A 88 -0.56 -9.34 -19.11
N ASN A 89 -0.71 -10.65 -19.30
CA ASN A 89 0.29 -11.66 -18.96
C ASN A 89 1.60 -11.41 -19.74
N ALA A 90 1.50 -11.11 -21.04
CA ALA A 90 2.64 -10.76 -21.86
C ALA A 90 3.32 -9.46 -21.41
N ALA A 91 2.56 -8.45 -20.99
CA ALA A 91 3.08 -7.19 -20.48
C ALA A 91 3.77 -7.35 -19.11
N LEU A 92 3.17 -8.08 -18.17
CA LEU A 92 3.75 -8.35 -16.84
C LEU A 92 5.03 -9.20 -16.95
N ILE A 93 5.02 -10.25 -17.77
CA ILE A 93 6.25 -11.02 -18.07
C ILE A 93 7.28 -10.13 -18.78
N GLY A 94 6.86 -9.21 -19.65
CA GLY A 94 7.71 -8.20 -20.27
C GLY A 94 8.37 -7.28 -19.24
N TYR A 95 7.61 -6.77 -18.27
CA TYR A 95 8.11 -5.97 -17.16
C TYR A 95 9.14 -6.75 -16.32
N LEU A 96 8.80 -7.97 -15.91
CA LEU A 96 9.62 -8.83 -15.05
C LEU A 96 10.96 -9.24 -15.69
N ASN A 97 11.02 -9.39 -17.01
CA ASN A 97 12.26 -9.68 -17.73
C ASN A 97 13.18 -8.45 -17.90
N ASN A 98 12.67 -7.23 -17.71
CA ASN A 98 13.42 -5.98 -17.92
C ASN A 98 13.72 -5.20 -16.63
N ASN A 99 13.07 -5.54 -15.50
CA ASN A 99 13.19 -4.83 -14.24
C ASN A 99 13.54 -5.78 -13.08
N SER A 100 14.40 -5.33 -12.17
CA SER A 100 14.67 -6.05 -10.92
C SER A 100 13.60 -5.72 -9.88
N VAL A 101 12.89 -6.73 -9.37
CA VAL A 101 11.88 -6.58 -8.30
C VAL A 101 12.48 -7.08 -6.98
N PRO A 102 13.07 -6.21 -6.13
CA PRO A 102 13.79 -6.63 -4.93
C PRO A 102 12.87 -7.17 -3.83
N SER A 103 11.65 -6.64 -3.73
CA SER A 103 10.64 -7.07 -2.75
C SER A 103 10.15 -8.49 -3.02
N ALA A 104 10.39 -9.41 -2.07
CA ALA A 104 9.90 -10.78 -2.12
C ALA A 104 8.36 -10.88 -2.13
N PRO A 105 7.61 -10.20 -1.23
CA PRO A 105 6.15 -10.13 -1.30
C PRO A 105 5.63 -9.61 -2.65
N THR A 106 6.32 -8.64 -3.26
CA THR A 106 5.93 -8.12 -4.58
C THR A 106 6.16 -9.13 -5.71
N ARG A 107 7.27 -9.88 -5.69
CA ARG A 107 7.50 -11.00 -6.64
C ARG A 107 6.39 -12.06 -6.53
N GLN A 108 6.01 -12.39 -5.30
CA GLN A 108 4.97 -13.38 -5.03
C GLN A 108 3.58 -12.88 -5.45
N LYS A 109 3.25 -11.61 -5.17
CA LYS A 109 2.02 -10.98 -5.67
C LYS A 109 1.95 -11.07 -7.21
N TYR A 110 3.02 -10.72 -7.92
CA TYR A 110 3.05 -10.83 -9.38
C TYR A 110 2.93 -12.28 -9.89
N ALA A 111 3.59 -13.25 -9.25
CA ALA A 111 3.41 -14.66 -9.58
C ALA A 111 1.96 -15.14 -9.34
N PHE A 112 1.32 -14.65 -8.27
CA PHE A 112 -0.07 -14.98 -7.95
C PHE A 112 -1.07 -14.32 -8.91
N THR A 113 -0.86 -13.06 -9.31
CA THR A 113 -1.67 -12.39 -10.35
C THR A 113 -1.56 -13.10 -11.69
N LEU A 114 -0.35 -13.54 -12.09
CA LEU A 114 -0.15 -14.35 -13.30
C LEU A 114 -0.90 -15.70 -13.21
N MET A 115 -0.85 -16.38 -12.07
CA MET A 115 -1.57 -17.63 -11.82
C MET A 115 -3.09 -17.44 -11.89
N ALA A 116 -3.62 -16.37 -11.27
CA ALA A 116 -5.04 -16.00 -11.33
C ALA A 116 -5.48 -15.67 -12.77
N ALA A 117 -4.62 -15.00 -13.53
CA ALA A 117 -4.80 -14.68 -14.95
C ALA A 117 -4.53 -15.87 -15.90
N GLY A 118 -4.46 -17.10 -15.38
CA GLY A 118 -4.32 -18.33 -16.18
C GLY A 118 -2.98 -18.50 -16.91
N CYS A 119 -1.93 -17.80 -16.48
CA CYS A 119 -0.61 -17.85 -17.10
C CYS A 119 0.18 -19.11 -16.67
N ASP A 120 0.73 -19.84 -17.63
CA ASP A 120 1.80 -20.81 -17.43
C ASP A 120 3.16 -20.12 -17.68
N SER A 121 4.04 -20.10 -16.66
CA SER A 121 5.31 -19.38 -16.72
C SER A 121 6.29 -19.87 -15.67
N GLY A 122 7.54 -20.11 -16.08
CA GLY A 122 8.65 -20.47 -15.18
C GLY A 122 9.02 -19.39 -14.15
N TYR A 123 8.43 -18.19 -14.21
CA TYR A 123 8.46 -17.23 -13.11
C TYR A 123 7.64 -17.72 -11.91
N ILE A 124 6.47 -18.31 -12.15
CA ILE A 124 5.58 -18.88 -11.13
C ILE A 124 6.23 -20.12 -10.51
N ASP A 125 6.93 -20.94 -11.30
CA ASP A 125 7.68 -22.11 -10.80
C ASP A 125 8.83 -21.72 -9.86
N ALA A 126 9.55 -20.63 -10.15
CA ALA A 126 10.75 -20.23 -9.41
C ALA A 126 10.43 -19.49 -8.11
N VAL A 127 9.47 -18.55 -8.16
CA VAL A 127 9.20 -17.59 -7.07
C VAL A 127 8.96 -18.24 -5.70
N PRO A 128 8.19 -19.34 -5.53
CA PRO A 128 8.00 -19.98 -4.22
C PRO A 128 9.31 -20.36 -3.53
N SER A 129 10.27 -20.91 -4.28
CA SER A 129 11.58 -21.32 -3.73
C SER A 129 12.55 -20.13 -3.60
N ASP A 130 12.44 -19.14 -4.49
CA ASP A 130 13.34 -17.96 -4.55
C ASP A 130 12.97 -16.83 -3.57
N SER A 131 11.86 -16.92 -2.83
CA SER A 131 11.34 -15.76 -2.09
C SER A 131 10.59 -16.00 -0.76
N ILE A 132 9.97 -17.16 -0.54
CA ILE A 132 9.16 -17.38 0.68
C ILE A 132 10.05 -17.30 1.93
N GLY A 133 9.54 -16.67 2.99
CA GLY A 133 10.28 -16.39 4.23
C GLY A 133 11.24 -15.18 4.18
N GLN A 134 11.45 -14.56 3.02
CA GLN A 134 12.23 -13.31 2.91
C GLN A 134 11.34 -12.10 3.17
N MET A 135 11.79 -11.14 4.00
CA MET A 135 11.08 -9.86 4.26
C MET A 135 9.75 -9.99 5.07
N GLY A 136 9.71 -10.93 6.03
CA GLY A 136 8.68 -10.97 7.07
C GLY A 136 7.31 -11.49 6.63
N ILE A 137 6.28 -11.23 7.45
CA ILE A 137 4.97 -11.91 7.42
C ILE A 137 4.30 -11.88 6.04
N MET A 138 4.41 -10.77 5.29
CA MET A 138 3.77 -10.65 3.97
C MET A 138 4.31 -11.65 2.94
N SER A 139 5.55 -12.12 3.13
CA SER A 139 6.15 -13.15 2.28
C SER A 139 5.60 -14.54 2.58
N SER A 140 5.23 -14.78 3.84
CA SER A 140 4.50 -15.99 4.23
C SER A 140 3.06 -15.94 3.74
N VAL A 141 2.38 -14.78 3.80
CA VAL A 141 1.02 -14.59 3.27
C VAL A 141 0.94 -14.87 1.77
N TYR A 142 1.70 -14.13 0.94
CA TYR A 142 1.69 -14.36 -0.51
C TYR A 142 2.34 -15.69 -0.90
N GLY A 143 3.30 -16.19 -0.11
CA GLY A 143 3.85 -17.54 -0.26
C GLY A 143 2.82 -18.64 -0.06
N LEU A 144 2.00 -18.55 1.00
CA LEU A 144 0.93 -19.51 1.27
C LEU A 144 -0.14 -19.47 0.18
N HIS A 145 -0.51 -18.28 -0.31
CA HIS A 145 -1.41 -18.14 -1.47
C HIS A 145 -0.88 -18.82 -2.74
N LEU A 146 0.42 -18.76 -3.02
CA LEU A 146 1.02 -19.49 -4.15
C LEU A 146 0.96 -21.00 -3.94
N LEU A 147 1.38 -21.49 -2.77
CA LEU A 147 1.43 -22.93 -2.47
C LEU A 147 0.04 -23.56 -2.40
N SER A 148 -0.97 -22.88 -1.84
CA SER A 148 -2.34 -23.36 -1.73
C SER A 148 -3.04 -23.50 -3.09
N ASN A 149 -2.60 -22.75 -4.10
CA ASN A 149 -3.16 -22.74 -5.45
C ASN A 149 -2.34 -23.55 -6.47
N GLY A 150 -1.40 -24.39 -5.99
CA GLY A 150 -0.67 -25.35 -6.81
C GLY A 150 0.77 -24.97 -7.15
N GLY A 151 1.23 -23.77 -6.75
CA GLY A 151 2.66 -23.42 -6.80
C GLY A 151 3.51 -24.41 -6.00
N GLN A 152 4.71 -24.72 -6.48
CA GLN A 152 5.57 -25.76 -5.91
C GLN A 152 6.89 -25.18 -5.39
N SER A 153 7.41 -25.72 -4.28
CA SER A 153 8.79 -25.52 -3.85
C SER A 153 9.44 -26.86 -3.50
N SER A 154 10.74 -26.99 -3.71
CA SER A 154 11.52 -28.17 -3.33
C SER A 154 11.85 -28.22 -1.84
N ASP A 155 11.84 -27.08 -1.15
CA ASP A 155 12.43 -26.92 0.18
C ASP A 155 11.46 -26.32 1.22
N ILE A 156 10.34 -25.75 0.78
CA ILE A 156 9.33 -25.08 1.63
C ILE A 156 7.94 -25.71 1.37
N SER A 157 7.25 -26.16 2.43
CA SER A 157 5.89 -26.70 2.36
C SER A 157 4.84 -25.72 2.87
N ALA A 158 3.58 -25.86 2.44
CA ALA A 158 2.48 -25.04 2.95
C ALA A 158 2.35 -25.14 4.48
N ASP A 159 2.49 -26.35 5.05
CA ASP A 159 2.48 -26.58 6.49
C ASP A 159 3.57 -25.77 7.22
N ALA A 160 4.78 -25.65 6.65
CA ALA A 160 5.86 -24.87 7.25
C ALA A 160 5.58 -23.36 7.20
N VAL A 161 4.99 -22.87 6.11
CA VAL A 161 4.59 -21.45 5.99
C VAL A 161 3.42 -21.14 6.95
N ILE A 162 2.52 -22.10 7.18
CA ILE A 162 1.47 -22.00 8.20
C ILE A 162 2.08 -21.94 9.59
N ASP A 163 3.00 -22.85 9.95
CA ASP A 163 3.69 -22.83 11.25
C ASP A 163 4.45 -21.50 11.46
N ASP A 164 5.12 -20.97 10.44
CA ASP A 164 5.79 -19.65 10.48
C ASP A 164 4.77 -18.53 10.76
N ILE A 165 3.64 -18.48 10.04
CA ILE A 165 2.56 -17.50 10.26
C ILE A 165 2.00 -17.60 11.69
N LEU A 166 1.68 -18.82 12.15
CA LEU A 166 1.15 -19.05 13.51
C LEU A 166 2.16 -18.65 14.58
N SER A 167 3.47 -18.84 14.34
CA SER A 167 4.53 -18.42 15.27
C SER A 167 4.67 -16.89 15.39
N ALA A 168 4.19 -16.14 14.39
CA ALA A 168 4.21 -14.69 14.34
C ALA A 168 2.93 -14.02 14.86
N GLN A 169 1.97 -14.79 15.40
CA GLN A 169 0.76 -14.22 16.00
C GLN A 169 1.11 -13.49 17.30
N LEU A 170 0.66 -12.24 17.41
CA LEU A 170 0.93 -11.37 18.54
C LEU A 170 -0.01 -11.65 19.73
N PRO A 171 0.31 -11.18 20.95
CA PRO A 171 -0.49 -11.47 22.15
C PRO A 171 -1.94 -10.95 22.12
N ASP A 172 -2.23 -9.98 21.24
CA ASP A 172 -3.57 -9.44 20.97
C ASP A 172 -4.39 -10.31 19.99
N GLY A 173 -3.78 -11.36 19.42
CA GLY A 173 -4.40 -12.27 18.46
C GLY A 173 -4.25 -11.85 16.99
N GLY A 174 -3.54 -10.77 16.67
CA GLY A 174 -3.32 -10.33 15.29
C GLY A 174 -1.89 -10.57 14.78
N TRP A 175 -1.56 -9.90 13.68
CA TRP A 175 -0.22 -9.89 13.07
C TRP A 175 0.20 -8.46 12.67
N ALA A 176 1.50 -8.19 12.66
CA ALA A 176 2.09 -6.92 12.25
C ALA A 176 3.19 -7.12 11.20
N LEU A 177 3.54 -6.07 10.44
CA LEU A 177 4.77 -6.05 9.65
C LEU A 177 6.02 -6.09 10.55
N TYR A 178 5.94 -5.42 11.71
CA TYR A 178 6.98 -5.25 12.72
C TYR A 178 6.35 -4.71 14.02
N GLY A 179 7.05 -4.86 15.15
CA GLY A 179 6.56 -4.40 16.47
C GLY A 179 5.63 -5.38 17.18
N GLU A 180 5.20 -5.01 18.39
CA GLU A 180 4.41 -5.89 19.28
C GLU A 180 2.88 -5.69 19.17
N ASN A 181 2.44 -4.64 18.47
CA ASN A 181 1.03 -4.31 18.26
C ASN A 181 0.62 -4.75 16.85
N SER A 182 -0.44 -5.54 16.71
CA SER A 182 -0.89 -5.98 15.39
C SER A 182 -1.55 -4.86 14.58
N ASP A 183 -1.50 -5.00 13.25
CA ASP A 183 -2.19 -4.12 12.32
C ASP A 183 -3.47 -4.78 11.77
N VAL A 184 -4.47 -3.96 11.43
CA VAL A 184 -5.76 -4.43 10.88
C VAL A 184 -5.57 -5.04 9.50
N ASP A 185 -4.82 -4.39 8.61
CA ASP A 185 -4.68 -4.82 7.22
C ASP A 185 -3.85 -6.10 7.14
N VAL A 186 -2.72 -6.15 7.86
CA VAL A 186 -1.89 -7.36 7.97
C VAL A 186 -2.68 -8.51 8.58
N THR A 187 -3.44 -8.27 9.67
CA THR A 187 -4.26 -9.31 10.30
C THR A 187 -5.34 -9.85 9.34
N ALA A 188 -6.01 -8.97 8.61
CA ALA A 188 -6.98 -9.36 7.60
C ALA A 188 -6.34 -10.15 6.45
N MET A 189 -5.18 -9.72 5.93
CA MET A 189 -4.46 -10.44 4.87
C MET A 189 -3.93 -11.81 5.33
N VAL A 190 -3.50 -11.95 6.60
CA VAL A 190 -3.15 -13.26 7.16
C VAL A 190 -4.38 -14.18 7.20
N ILE A 191 -5.54 -13.69 7.68
CA ILE A 191 -6.80 -14.47 7.67
C ILE A 191 -7.15 -14.93 6.25
N GLN A 192 -6.99 -14.07 5.23
CA GLN A 192 -7.24 -14.44 3.84
C GLN A 192 -6.37 -15.62 3.37
N SER A 193 -5.12 -15.72 3.85
CA SER A 193 -4.22 -16.86 3.55
C SER A 193 -4.55 -18.12 4.34
N LEU A 194 -5.03 -17.98 5.59
CA LEU A 194 -5.34 -19.10 6.49
C LEU A 194 -6.74 -19.68 6.34
N ALA A 195 -7.71 -18.94 5.79
CA ALA A 195 -9.14 -19.31 5.75
C ALA A 195 -9.42 -20.70 5.16
N ALA A 196 -8.68 -21.11 4.12
CA ALA A 196 -8.83 -22.42 3.48
C ALA A 196 -8.35 -23.60 4.36
N PHE A 197 -7.55 -23.32 5.39
CA PHE A 197 -6.89 -24.30 6.26
C PHE A 197 -7.55 -24.45 7.64
N CYS A 198 -8.45 -23.54 8.03
CA CYS A 198 -9.23 -23.67 9.27
C CYS A 198 -10.02 -24.98 9.33
N ALA A 199 -10.50 -25.47 8.19
CA ALA A 199 -11.21 -26.73 8.06
C ALA A 199 -10.25 -27.94 8.11
N GLY A 200 -9.86 -28.34 9.32
CA GLY A 200 -9.04 -29.53 9.58
C GLY A 200 -7.73 -29.29 10.32
N ASN A 201 -7.40 -28.03 10.64
CA ASN A 201 -6.28 -27.68 11.50
C ASN A 201 -6.77 -26.81 12.67
N ASP A 202 -6.97 -27.45 13.83
CA ASP A 202 -7.49 -26.81 15.05
C ASP A 202 -6.65 -25.62 15.52
N ASN A 203 -5.33 -25.60 15.22
CA ASN A 203 -4.45 -24.48 15.56
C ASN A 203 -4.67 -23.28 14.63
N VAL A 204 -4.85 -23.53 13.32
CA VAL A 204 -5.16 -22.47 12.35
C VAL A 204 -6.53 -21.88 12.61
N ALA A 205 -7.52 -22.72 12.94
CA ALA A 205 -8.80 -22.25 13.44
C ALA A 205 -8.59 -21.34 14.65
N ALA A 206 -8.07 -21.85 15.78
CA ALA A 206 -7.89 -21.05 17.00
C ALA A 206 -7.12 -19.73 16.81
N ALA A 207 -6.13 -19.66 15.91
CA ALA A 207 -5.45 -18.42 15.57
C ALA A 207 -6.35 -17.45 14.79
N VAL A 208 -7.07 -17.92 13.78
CA VAL A 208 -8.07 -17.11 13.05
C VAL A 208 -9.25 -16.71 13.96
N ASP A 209 -9.63 -17.55 14.92
CA ASP A 209 -10.66 -17.26 15.92
C ASP A 209 -10.31 -15.99 16.71
N ASN A 210 -9.08 -15.94 17.24
CA ASN A 210 -8.54 -14.80 17.99
C ASN A 210 -8.47 -13.55 17.10
N ALA A 211 -7.93 -13.68 15.88
CA ALA A 211 -7.76 -12.58 14.94
C ALA A 211 -9.11 -11.96 14.52
N VAL A 212 -10.15 -12.77 14.36
CA VAL A 212 -11.50 -12.31 14.04
C VAL A 212 -12.20 -11.68 15.26
N ALA A 213 -11.87 -12.10 16.49
CA ALA A 213 -12.32 -11.43 17.71
C ALA A 213 -11.67 -10.04 17.85
N LEU A 214 -10.35 -9.96 17.63
CA LEU A 214 -9.58 -8.71 17.59
C LEU A 214 -10.12 -7.72 16.54
N LEU A 215 -10.41 -8.19 15.33
CA LEU A 215 -11.02 -7.35 14.29
C LEU A 215 -12.44 -6.89 14.70
N SER A 216 -13.23 -7.74 15.36
CA SER A 216 -14.52 -7.32 15.92
C SER A 216 -14.38 -6.22 16.98
N GLU A 217 -13.27 -6.17 17.72
CA GLU A 217 -12.99 -5.15 18.72
C GLU A 217 -12.47 -3.84 18.11
N ARG A 218 -11.49 -3.89 17.20
CA ARG A 218 -10.90 -2.69 16.57
C ARG A 218 -11.85 -1.91 15.66
N GLN A 219 -12.98 -2.50 15.26
CA GLN A 219 -13.99 -1.83 14.45
C GLN A 219 -14.56 -0.61 15.19
N ARG A 220 -14.44 0.58 14.59
CA ARG A 220 -14.79 1.89 15.15
C ARG A 220 -16.31 2.10 15.21
N GLU A 221 -16.76 3.11 15.97
CA GLU A 221 -18.20 3.43 16.15
C GLU A 221 -18.95 3.67 14.83
N SER A 222 -18.23 4.07 13.78
CA SER A 222 -18.69 4.22 12.38
C SER A 222 -19.00 2.89 11.66
N GLY A 223 -18.57 1.75 12.22
CA GLY A 223 -18.45 0.48 11.52
C GLY A 223 -17.14 0.32 10.73
N GLY A 224 -16.30 1.36 10.67
CA GLY A 224 -15.05 1.38 9.91
C GLY A 224 -13.84 0.80 10.65
N PHE A 225 -12.69 0.85 9.99
CA PHE A 225 -11.40 0.37 10.50
C PHE A 225 -10.30 1.38 10.25
N ALA A 226 -9.37 1.48 11.20
CA ALA A 226 -8.19 2.33 11.10
C ALA A 226 -6.91 1.52 11.06
N SER A 227 -6.01 1.92 10.17
CA SER A 227 -4.65 1.41 9.96
C SER A 227 -3.70 2.59 10.12
N PHE A 228 -2.59 2.40 10.85
CA PHE A 228 -1.66 3.48 11.26
C PHE A 228 -2.33 4.75 11.84
N GLY A 229 -3.50 4.59 12.49
CA GLY A 229 -4.25 5.65 13.15
C GLY A 229 -5.40 6.28 12.35
N GLU A 230 -5.40 6.18 11.01
CA GLU A 230 -6.41 6.79 10.14
C GLU A 230 -7.47 5.78 9.66
N GLU A 231 -8.74 6.15 9.79
CA GLU A 231 -9.89 5.31 9.40
C GLU A 231 -10.17 5.45 7.90
N ASN A 232 -10.16 4.34 7.17
CA ASN A 232 -10.07 4.36 5.71
C ASN A 232 -10.79 3.19 5.00
N THR A 233 -11.08 3.39 3.72
CA THR A 233 -11.78 2.46 2.83
C THR A 233 -10.99 1.17 2.57
N GLU A 234 -9.67 1.28 2.39
CA GLU A 234 -8.77 0.16 2.13
C GLU A 234 -8.79 -0.86 3.27
N SER A 235 -8.72 -0.43 4.54
CA SER A 235 -8.81 -1.30 5.72
C SER A 235 -10.18 -1.96 5.85
N ALA A 236 -11.27 -1.21 5.60
CA ALA A 236 -12.62 -1.79 5.56
C ALA A 236 -12.73 -2.88 4.47
N ALA A 237 -12.15 -2.65 3.29
CA ALA A 237 -12.11 -3.62 2.21
C ALA A 237 -11.32 -4.89 2.57
N GLN A 238 -10.14 -4.77 3.19
CA GLN A 238 -9.34 -5.93 3.62
C GLN A 238 -10.11 -6.83 4.60
N VAL A 239 -10.77 -6.24 5.61
CA VAL A 239 -11.58 -7.02 6.56
C VAL A 239 -12.78 -7.67 5.87
N ILE A 240 -13.43 -7.01 4.90
CA ILE A 240 -14.52 -7.62 4.11
C ILE A 240 -14.02 -8.84 3.31
N ILE A 241 -12.85 -8.76 2.69
CA ILE A 241 -12.27 -9.90 1.94
C ILE A 241 -11.95 -11.07 2.89
N ALA A 242 -11.38 -10.77 4.07
CA ALA A 242 -11.08 -11.75 5.11
C ALA A 242 -12.34 -12.46 5.65
N LEU A 243 -13.38 -11.70 6.02
CA LEU A 243 -14.64 -12.25 6.51
C LEU A 243 -15.38 -13.05 5.43
N SER A 244 -15.37 -12.57 4.18
CA SER A 244 -15.96 -13.30 3.04
C SER A 244 -15.28 -14.65 2.81
N ALA A 245 -13.95 -14.73 2.97
CA ALA A 245 -13.21 -15.99 2.86
C ALA A 245 -13.55 -17.01 3.96
N LEU A 246 -14.03 -16.55 5.12
CA LEU A 246 -14.53 -17.38 6.23
C LEU A 246 -16.03 -17.69 6.17
N GLY A 247 -16.76 -17.10 5.21
CA GLY A 247 -18.23 -17.18 5.12
C GLY A 247 -18.99 -16.33 6.14
N ILE A 248 -18.34 -15.30 6.70
CA ILE A 248 -18.94 -14.37 7.66
C ILE A 248 -19.49 -13.16 6.89
N ASP A 249 -20.81 -13.00 6.90
CA ASP A 249 -21.46 -11.89 6.21
C ASP A 249 -21.34 -10.58 7.02
N CYS A 250 -20.42 -9.73 6.59
CA CYS A 250 -20.11 -8.42 7.17
C CYS A 250 -21.29 -7.43 7.26
N ARG A 251 -22.43 -7.72 6.63
CA ARG A 251 -23.67 -6.93 6.69
C ARG A 251 -24.63 -7.38 7.79
N THR A 252 -24.45 -8.60 8.33
CA THR A 252 -25.45 -9.22 9.22
C THR A 252 -24.87 -9.89 10.47
N ASP A 253 -23.56 -10.15 10.52
CA ASP A 253 -22.94 -10.70 11.72
C ASP A 253 -22.83 -9.65 12.84
N GLU A 254 -23.42 -9.94 14.01
CA GLU A 254 -23.52 -9.02 15.15
C GLU A 254 -22.14 -8.55 15.68
N ARG A 255 -21.05 -9.28 15.37
CA ARG A 255 -19.67 -8.88 15.71
C ARG A 255 -19.18 -7.66 14.93
N PHE A 256 -19.73 -7.42 13.73
CA PHE A 256 -19.27 -6.43 12.76
C PHE A 256 -20.29 -5.30 12.50
N ILE A 257 -21.19 -5.07 13.46
CA ILE A 257 -22.20 -4.00 13.45
C ILE A 257 -21.99 -3.11 14.68
N LYS A 258 -21.75 -1.81 14.48
CA LYS A 258 -21.57 -0.79 15.53
C LYS A 258 -22.61 0.32 15.36
N ASP A 259 -23.31 0.67 16.44
CA ASP A 259 -24.39 1.68 16.48
C ASP A 259 -25.48 1.60 15.38
N GLY A 260 -25.59 0.45 14.71
CA GLY A 260 -26.53 0.18 13.63
C GLY A 260 -25.97 0.33 12.21
N GLY A 261 -24.70 0.74 12.06
CA GLY A 261 -23.93 0.62 10.82
C GLY A 261 -23.14 -0.69 10.78
N SER A 262 -23.10 -1.33 9.61
CA SER A 262 -22.28 -2.50 9.35
C SER A 262 -20.93 -2.12 8.74
N LEU A 263 -19.98 -3.07 8.72
CA LEU A 263 -18.72 -2.90 7.98
C LEU A 263 -18.94 -2.60 6.48
N TYR A 264 -20.03 -3.10 5.89
CA TYR A 264 -20.39 -2.79 4.52
C TYR A 264 -20.85 -1.33 4.34
N ASP A 265 -21.60 -0.77 5.30
CA ASP A 265 -21.95 0.65 5.29
C ASP A 265 -20.70 1.55 5.43
N ALA A 266 -19.72 1.11 6.23
CA ALA A 266 -18.44 1.80 6.35
C ALA A 266 -17.65 1.79 5.03
N LEU A 267 -17.58 0.66 4.30
CA LEU A 267 -17.02 0.63 2.94
C LEU A 267 -17.75 1.63 2.03
N LEU A 268 -19.08 1.64 2.05
CA LEU A 268 -19.88 2.55 1.23
C LEU A 268 -19.74 4.04 1.62
N SER A 269 -19.28 4.36 2.83
CA SER A 269 -19.03 5.75 3.23
C SER A 269 -17.88 6.42 2.46
N GLY A 270 -16.96 5.63 1.89
CA GLY A 270 -15.93 6.11 0.97
C GLY A 270 -16.40 6.24 -0.49
N ARG A 271 -17.64 5.85 -0.84
CA ARG A 271 -18.10 5.79 -2.24
C ARG A 271 -18.45 7.17 -2.80
N LEU A 272 -17.87 7.51 -3.95
CA LEU A 272 -18.08 8.78 -4.64
C LEU A 272 -19.23 8.72 -5.67
N PRO A 273 -19.83 9.88 -6.05
CA PRO A 273 -21.01 9.92 -6.92
C PRO A 273 -20.82 9.41 -8.35
N ASP A 274 -19.59 9.21 -8.80
CA ASP A 274 -19.24 8.67 -10.11
C ASP A 274 -18.98 7.15 -10.12
N GLY A 275 -19.01 6.50 -8.95
CA GLY A 275 -18.77 5.07 -8.78
C GLY A 275 -17.39 4.71 -8.24
N SER A 276 -16.44 5.65 -8.20
CA SER A 276 -15.13 5.48 -7.56
C SER A 276 -15.21 5.55 -6.01
N PHE A 277 -14.09 5.36 -5.34
CA PHE A 277 -13.97 5.47 -3.88
C PHE A 277 -12.83 6.41 -3.48
N ALA A 278 -13.02 7.10 -2.35
CA ALA A 278 -12.01 7.90 -1.66
C ALA A 278 -11.28 7.07 -0.58
N HIS A 279 -10.09 7.51 -0.18
CA HIS A 279 -9.34 6.89 0.93
C HIS A 279 -10.09 7.04 2.26
N VAL A 280 -10.53 8.27 2.56
CA VAL A 280 -11.35 8.63 3.72
C VAL A 280 -12.74 9.11 3.25
N PRO A 281 -13.80 8.99 4.08
CA PRO A 281 -15.13 9.51 3.76
C PRO A 281 -15.13 11.01 3.45
N ASP A 282 -16.01 11.45 2.54
CA ASP A 282 -16.05 12.82 1.97
C ASP A 282 -14.72 13.29 1.30
N GLY A 283 -13.75 12.40 1.08
CA GLY A 283 -12.46 12.69 0.45
C GLY A 283 -12.48 12.74 -1.09
N GLU A 284 -11.30 12.95 -1.67
CA GLU A 284 -11.07 12.85 -3.12
C GLU A 284 -10.76 11.40 -3.53
N TYR A 285 -10.93 11.10 -4.82
CA TYR A 285 -10.71 9.77 -5.42
C TYR A 285 -9.33 9.14 -5.08
N SER A 286 -9.36 7.91 -4.57
CA SER A 286 -8.22 7.01 -4.40
C SER A 286 -8.36 5.81 -5.33
N SER A 287 -7.38 5.60 -6.22
CA SER A 287 -7.32 4.37 -7.04
C SER A 287 -7.19 3.13 -6.17
N ILE A 288 -6.48 3.21 -5.04
CA ILE A 288 -6.24 2.07 -4.16
C ILE A 288 -7.54 1.69 -3.43
N ALA A 289 -8.27 2.67 -2.90
CA ALA A 289 -9.60 2.46 -2.30
C ALA A 289 -10.58 1.85 -3.32
N THR A 290 -10.58 2.37 -4.54
CA THR A 290 -11.44 1.89 -5.63
C THR A 290 -11.12 0.43 -6.00
N ASP A 291 -9.83 0.06 -6.08
CA ASP A 291 -9.40 -1.30 -6.43
C ASP A 291 -9.62 -2.29 -5.28
N GLN A 292 -9.41 -1.87 -4.04
CA GLN A 292 -9.66 -2.73 -2.87
C GLN A 292 -11.18 -2.91 -2.63
N ALA A 293 -11.99 -1.87 -2.84
CA ALA A 293 -13.45 -1.98 -2.85
C ALA A 293 -13.93 -2.96 -3.94
N MET A 294 -13.33 -2.94 -5.13
CA MET A 294 -13.63 -3.91 -6.20
C MET A 294 -13.32 -5.36 -5.75
N CYS A 295 -12.18 -5.60 -5.09
CA CYS A 295 -11.85 -6.90 -4.49
C CYS A 295 -12.85 -7.31 -3.40
N ALA A 296 -13.22 -6.40 -2.49
CA ALA A 296 -14.16 -6.66 -1.40
C ALA A 296 -15.57 -7.03 -1.90
N LEU A 297 -16.08 -6.29 -2.88
CA LEU A 297 -17.39 -6.57 -3.50
C LEU A 297 -17.36 -7.89 -4.29
N THR A 298 -16.24 -8.20 -4.95
CA THR A 298 -16.03 -9.51 -5.60
C THR A 298 -16.00 -10.65 -4.57
N ALA A 299 -15.37 -10.44 -3.40
CA ALA A 299 -15.33 -11.42 -2.32
C ALA A 299 -16.73 -11.69 -1.73
N ILE A 300 -17.54 -10.66 -1.50
CA ILE A 300 -18.96 -10.80 -1.13
C ILE A 300 -19.70 -11.62 -2.21
N GLY A 301 -19.50 -11.28 -3.49
CA GLY A 301 -20.08 -11.99 -4.63
C GLY A 301 -19.58 -13.42 -4.84
N ARG A 302 -18.47 -13.83 -4.20
CA ARG A 302 -18.00 -15.23 -4.12
C ARG A 302 -18.65 -15.98 -2.96
N MET A 303 -18.67 -15.36 -1.78
CA MET A 303 -19.36 -15.88 -0.60
C MET A 303 -20.85 -16.15 -0.86
N GLU A 304 -21.58 -15.21 -1.47
CA GLU A 304 -23.02 -15.38 -1.75
C GLU A 304 -23.34 -16.53 -2.72
N ARG A 305 -22.44 -16.86 -3.66
CA ARG A 305 -22.59 -18.02 -4.55
C ARG A 305 -22.03 -19.32 -3.96
N GLY A 306 -21.44 -19.28 -2.77
CA GLY A 306 -20.80 -20.44 -2.13
C GLY A 306 -19.50 -20.88 -2.79
N ALA A 307 -18.79 -19.96 -3.46
CA ALA A 307 -17.42 -20.16 -3.94
C ALA A 307 -16.40 -19.89 -2.82
N SER A 308 -15.14 -20.22 -3.06
CA SER A 308 -14.07 -20.02 -2.07
C SER A 308 -13.71 -18.53 -1.87
N GLY A 309 -12.79 -18.25 -0.94
CA GLY A 309 -12.23 -16.89 -0.77
C GLY A 309 -11.60 -16.34 -2.05
N LEU A 310 -11.37 -15.02 -2.09
CA LEU A 310 -10.85 -14.31 -3.27
C LEU A 310 -9.47 -14.83 -3.76
N PHE A 311 -8.66 -15.35 -2.84
CA PHE A 311 -7.31 -15.87 -3.12
C PHE A 311 -7.27 -17.41 -3.28
N VAL A 312 -8.40 -18.04 -3.59
CA VAL A 312 -8.50 -19.48 -3.91
C VAL A 312 -9.08 -19.61 -5.32
N LEU A 313 -8.25 -20.00 -6.28
CA LEU A 313 -8.45 -19.82 -7.72
C LEU A 313 -9.36 -20.90 -8.35
N ASP A 314 -10.55 -21.09 -7.79
CA ASP A 314 -11.52 -22.14 -8.19
C ASP A 314 -12.41 -21.78 -9.40
N ASP A 315 -12.50 -20.51 -9.80
CA ASP A 315 -13.22 -20.06 -11.01
C ASP A 315 -12.48 -20.42 -12.33
N GLN A 316 -11.29 -21.04 -12.28
CA GLN A 316 -10.45 -21.34 -13.45
C GLN A 316 -10.70 -22.75 -14.03
N PRO A 317 -10.92 -22.93 -15.36
CA PRO A 317 -11.49 -24.18 -15.91
C PRO A 317 -10.71 -25.50 -15.75
N ASP A 318 -9.41 -25.48 -15.44
CA ASP A 318 -8.56 -26.68 -15.40
C ASP A 318 -7.62 -26.76 -14.17
N CYS A 319 -7.81 -25.92 -13.13
CA CYS A 319 -7.08 -26.05 -11.86
C CYS A 319 -8.03 -26.30 -10.68
N THR A 320 -8.26 -27.58 -10.36
CA THR A 320 -8.92 -27.98 -9.11
C THR A 320 -7.91 -28.70 -8.20
N PRO A 321 -7.49 -28.09 -7.08
CA PRO A 321 -6.67 -28.79 -6.09
C PRO A 321 -7.43 -29.97 -5.47
N GLU A 322 -6.97 -31.21 -5.69
CA GLU A 322 -7.51 -32.40 -5.02
C GLU A 322 -7.18 -32.37 -3.51
N GLY A 323 -8.00 -31.70 -2.69
CA GLY A 323 -7.87 -31.79 -1.23
C GLY A 323 -8.74 -30.87 -0.37
N ILE A 324 -9.09 -29.67 -0.83
CA ILE A 324 -9.72 -28.65 0.03
C ILE A 324 -11.23 -28.86 0.12
N VAL A 325 -11.77 -28.90 1.34
CA VAL A 325 -13.21 -28.97 1.63
C VAL A 325 -13.59 -27.83 2.58
N TYR A 326 -14.24 -26.82 2.02
CA TYR A 326 -14.68 -25.62 2.75
C TYR A 326 -15.80 -25.92 3.77
N VAL A 327 -15.68 -25.36 4.98
CA VAL A 327 -16.67 -25.42 6.06
C VAL A 327 -16.68 -24.08 6.82
N PRO A 328 -17.84 -23.42 7.05
CA PRO A 328 -17.91 -22.09 7.69
C PRO A 328 -17.75 -22.13 9.23
N TYR A 329 -17.46 -20.96 9.81
CA TYR A 329 -16.81 -20.77 11.13
C TYR A 329 -17.57 -19.82 12.12
N ALA A 330 -17.32 -19.88 13.45
CA ALA A 330 -17.98 -19.06 14.51
C ALA A 330 -17.18 -18.89 15.87
N PRO A 331 -16.99 -17.66 16.45
CA PRO A 331 -16.11 -17.38 17.63
C PRO A 331 -16.74 -17.07 19.04
N PRO A 332 -15.88 -16.95 20.09
CA PRO A 332 -15.99 -16.10 21.31
C PRO A 332 -15.19 -14.74 21.23
N VAL A 333 -14.89 -13.99 22.34
CA VAL A 333 -14.63 -12.49 22.34
C VAL A 333 -13.56 -11.92 23.37
N THR A 334 -12.90 -10.74 23.12
CA THR A 334 -11.99 -9.78 23.93
C THR A 334 -10.42 -9.91 23.84
N GLU A 335 -9.47 -8.95 24.05
CA GLU A 335 -9.38 -7.48 24.47
C GLU A 335 -8.05 -6.75 23.90
N GLU A 336 -7.94 -5.40 23.64
CA GLU A 336 -6.90 -4.72 22.71
C GLU A 336 -6.21 -3.31 23.08
N THR A 337 -5.04 -2.88 22.48
CA THR A 337 -4.54 -1.44 22.16
C THR A 337 -3.07 -1.21 21.52
N PRO A 338 -2.72 -0.10 20.74
CA PRO A 338 -1.39 0.19 20.01
C PRO A 338 -0.70 1.63 20.22
N SER A 339 0.24 2.35 19.46
CA SER A 339 1.03 2.39 18.14
C SER A 339 2.22 3.48 18.01
N GLU A 340 2.90 3.71 16.81
CA GLU A 340 3.67 4.92 16.23
C GLU A 340 5.25 5.22 16.42
N SER A 341 6.13 6.03 15.68
CA SER A 341 6.41 6.48 14.23
C SER A 341 7.88 7.04 13.80
N SER A 342 8.18 8.30 13.27
CA SER A 342 9.34 8.62 12.31
C SER A 342 10.03 10.07 12.12
N GLY A 343 11.12 10.22 11.28
CA GLY A 343 12.36 11.15 11.24
C GLY A 343 12.56 12.61 10.61
N GLY A 344 13.49 12.90 9.62
CA GLY A 344 13.72 14.27 8.96
C GLY A 344 14.78 14.54 7.78
N ALA A 345 14.63 15.50 6.79
CA ALA A 345 15.63 16.10 5.81
C ALA A 345 15.45 17.59 5.14
N ASP A 346 16.15 18.03 4.03
CA ASP A 346 15.97 19.28 3.12
C ASP A 346 16.99 20.53 3.00
N ILE A 347 17.05 21.32 1.87
CA ILE A 347 18.16 22.29 1.46
C ILE A 347 17.94 23.80 0.95
N ARG A 348 18.32 24.27 -0.29
CA ARG A 348 17.93 25.51 -1.13
C ARG A 348 19.03 26.44 -1.80
N LEU A 349 18.58 27.44 -2.62
CA LEU A 349 19.14 28.72 -3.21
C LEU A 349 20.17 28.86 -4.38
N ILE A 350 21.25 28.08 -4.55
CA ILE A 350 22.41 28.52 -5.37
C ILE A 350 22.20 28.63 -6.90
N LEU A 351 21.36 27.80 -7.52
CA LEU A 351 21.37 27.59 -8.99
C LEU A 351 20.97 28.83 -9.82
N CYS A 352 20.31 29.81 -9.22
CA CYS A 352 19.87 31.05 -9.87
C CYS A 352 21.04 31.84 -10.49
N GLY A 353 22.19 31.90 -9.82
CA GLY A 353 23.31 32.74 -10.21
C GLY A 353 24.04 32.28 -11.48
N VAL A 354 24.11 30.96 -11.68
CA VAL A 354 24.82 30.32 -12.80
C VAL A 354 24.21 30.73 -14.15
N ILE A 355 22.88 30.76 -14.22
CA ILE A 355 22.13 31.03 -15.45
C ILE A 355 22.36 32.46 -15.96
N ILE A 356 22.39 33.44 -15.06
CA ILE A 356 22.55 34.86 -15.42
C ILE A 356 23.93 35.11 -16.06
N ALA A 357 24.98 34.45 -15.55
CA ALA A 357 26.34 34.57 -16.09
C ALA A 357 26.46 33.98 -17.52
N ALA A 358 25.81 32.84 -17.78
CA ALA A 358 25.85 32.19 -19.09
C ALA A 358 25.27 33.08 -20.21
N GLY A 359 24.13 33.71 -19.96
CA GLY A 359 23.49 34.63 -20.92
C GLY A 359 24.33 35.85 -21.28
N ALA A 360 25.02 36.43 -20.30
CA ALA A 360 25.96 37.53 -20.53
C ALA A 360 27.13 37.12 -21.45
N GLY A 361 27.66 35.90 -21.29
CA GLY A 361 28.70 35.34 -22.15
C GLY A 361 28.25 35.19 -23.61
N VAL A 362 27.04 34.70 -23.85
CA VAL A 362 26.47 34.57 -25.21
C VAL A 362 26.29 35.95 -25.87
N CYS A 363 25.83 36.95 -25.11
CA CYS A 363 25.73 38.33 -25.59
C CYS A 363 27.10 38.91 -26.01
N ALA A 364 28.16 38.67 -25.22
CA ALA A 364 29.52 39.08 -25.56
C ALA A 364 30.05 38.37 -26.82
N TYR A 365 29.80 37.06 -26.97
CA TYR A 365 30.18 36.32 -28.18
C TYR A 365 29.49 36.86 -29.45
N LEU A 366 28.20 37.18 -29.38
CA LEU A 366 27.45 37.82 -30.49
C LEU A 366 27.98 39.22 -30.82
N TRP A 367 28.51 39.95 -29.82
CA TRP A 367 29.12 41.26 -30.00
C TRP A 367 30.46 41.20 -30.76
N PHE A 368 31.34 40.26 -30.39
CA PHE A 368 32.66 40.10 -31.02
C PHE A 368 32.61 39.37 -32.37
N SER A 369 31.71 38.41 -32.56
CA SER A 369 31.48 37.73 -33.85
C SER A 369 30.78 38.61 -34.92
N GLY A 370 30.53 39.88 -34.63
CA GLY A 370 29.95 40.86 -35.55
C GLY A 370 28.44 40.72 -35.78
N ARG A 371 27.78 39.70 -35.22
CA ARG A 371 26.34 39.42 -35.37
C ARG A 371 25.46 40.31 -34.48
N ARG A 372 25.77 41.61 -34.44
CA ARG A 372 25.23 42.65 -33.54
C ARG A 372 23.78 43.09 -33.81
N GLY A 373 22.94 42.18 -34.31
CA GLY A 373 21.52 42.46 -34.49
C GLY A 373 20.85 42.69 -33.14
N VAL A 374 20.30 43.89 -32.90
CA VAL A 374 19.67 44.27 -31.62
C VAL A 374 18.59 43.27 -31.20
N LYS A 375 17.85 42.71 -32.17
CA LYS A 375 16.86 41.64 -31.95
C LYS A 375 17.48 40.39 -31.31
N ASN A 376 18.68 39.99 -31.73
CA ASN A 376 19.34 38.77 -31.24
C ASN A 376 19.80 38.95 -29.78
N LEU A 377 20.41 40.11 -29.48
CA LEU A 377 20.84 40.46 -28.12
C LEU A 377 19.63 40.59 -27.16
N GLY A 378 18.52 41.18 -27.63
CA GLY A 378 17.28 41.26 -26.85
C GLY A 378 16.66 39.90 -26.54
N VAL A 379 16.63 38.98 -27.50
CA VAL A 379 16.11 37.62 -27.30
C VAL A 379 16.96 36.83 -26.29
N VAL A 380 18.29 36.87 -26.38
CA VAL A 380 19.16 36.19 -25.41
C VAL A 380 18.96 36.75 -24.00
N GLY A 381 18.86 38.08 -23.85
CA GLY A 381 18.57 38.70 -22.55
C GLY A 381 17.23 38.25 -21.94
N ALA A 382 16.17 38.19 -22.75
CA ALA A 382 14.85 37.75 -22.30
C ALA A 382 14.83 36.28 -21.85
N VAL A 383 15.43 35.37 -22.64
CA VAL A 383 15.52 33.94 -22.30
C VAL A 383 16.35 33.70 -21.03
N THR A 384 17.44 34.45 -20.85
CA THR A 384 18.29 34.37 -19.65
C THR A 384 17.52 34.73 -18.38
N LEU A 385 16.73 35.82 -18.42
CA LEU A 385 15.91 36.26 -17.30
C LEU A 385 14.78 35.27 -17.00
N ALA A 386 14.15 34.68 -18.02
CA ALA A 386 13.12 33.66 -17.83
C ALA A 386 13.66 32.41 -17.14
N LEU A 387 14.80 31.88 -17.57
CA LEU A 387 15.44 30.71 -16.95
C LEU A 387 15.90 30.99 -15.51
N ALA A 388 16.44 32.20 -15.25
CA ALA A 388 16.84 32.58 -13.89
C ALA A 388 15.62 32.71 -12.96
N ALA A 389 14.49 33.21 -13.47
CA ALA A 389 13.23 33.26 -12.70
C ALA A 389 12.67 31.87 -12.42
N VAL A 390 12.69 30.94 -13.40
CA VAL A 390 12.28 29.54 -13.17
C VAL A 390 13.05 28.93 -12.01
N VAL A 391 14.37 29.11 -11.94
CA VAL A 391 15.19 28.54 -10.86
C VAL A 391 15.07 29.29 -9.52
N PHE A 392 14.66 30.56 -9.53
CA PHE A 392 14.39 31.33 -8.31
C PHE A 392 13.04 30.99 -7.66
N PHE A 393 12.09 30.45 -8.43
CA PHE A 393 10.77 30.02 -7.94
C PHE A 393 10.59 28.49 -7.92
N ALA A 394 11.48 27.72 -8.54
CA ALA A 394 11.55 26.27 -8.43
C ALA A 394 12.47 25.85 -7.29
N ASP A 395 12.21 24.67 -6.73
CA ASP A 395 12.90 24.24 -5.54
C ASP A 395 14.24 23.56 -5.82
N ILE A 396 15.25 24.34 -6.25
CA ILE A 396 16.51 23.77 -6.75
C ILE A 396 17.71 24.17 -5.88
N ARG A 397 18.44 23.13 -5.50
CA ARG A 397 19.26 23.07 -4.27
C ARG A 397 20.60 22.37 -4.63
N THR A 398 21.77 22.81 -4.12
CA THR A 398 23.11 22.27 -4.55
C THR A 398 24.02 21.87 -3.41
N SER A 399 24.88 20.86 -3.61
CA SER A 399 25.84 20.31 -2.64
C SER A 399 26.59 21.33 -1.78
N ASP A 400 27.06 22.46 -2.33
CA ASP A 400 27.95 23.36 -1.58
C ASP A 400 27.18 24.48 -0.86
N SER A 401 25.87 24.63 -1.12
CA SER A 401 24.92 25.18 -0.13
C SER A 401 24.23 24.08 0.68
N TYR A 402 24.44 22.81 0.31
CA TYR A 402 24.16 21.66 1.16
C TYR A 402 25.31 21.44 2.14
N TYR A 403 26.41 22.22 2.13
CA TYR A 403 27.54 22.05 3.05
C TYR A 403 28.22 23.41 3.39
N GLY A 404 27.70 24.13 4.39
CA GLY A 404 28.21 25.44 4.82
C GLY A 404 27.86 25.83 6.27
N THR A 405 28.88 26.23 7.04
CA THR A 405 28.77 26.62 8.47
C THR A 405 28.34 28.09 8.68
N GLN A 406 27.17 28.31 9.32
CA GLN A 406 26.93 29.21 10.49
C GLN A 406 25.41 29.39 10.72
N HIS A 407 24.81 29.07 11.88
CA HIS A 407 24.97 29.64 13.24
C HIS A 407 24.33 31.03 13.51
N SER A 408 23.38 31.51 12.68
CA SER A 408 22.42 32.54 13.13
C SER A 408 21.14 32.60 12.30
N LYS A 409 19.98 32.38 12.93
CA LYS A 409 18.66 32.72 12.38
C LYS A 409 18.23 34.05 13.03
N PRO A 410 18.23 35.20 12.32
CA PRO A 410 17.89 36.51 12.91
C PRO A 410 16.42 36.65 13.30
N ASP A 411 15.61 35.69 12.85
CA ASP A 411 14.18 35.49 13.00
C ASP A 411 13.86 34.25 13.87
N ALA A 412 14.81 33.82 14.71
CA ALA A 412 14.62 32.69 15.60
C ALA A 412 13.52 32.93 16.64
N ILE A 413 12.60 31.97 16.76
CA ILE A 413 11.62 31.91 17.86
C ILE A 413 12.19 31.24 19.11
N GLY A 414 13.32 30.54 18.99
CA GLY A 414 13.96 29.82 20.08
C GLY A 414 15.21 29.06 19.68
N THR A 415 15.54 28.03 20.46
CA THR A 415 16.67 27.12 20.22
C THR A 415 16.30 25.68 20.50
N VAL A 416 16.96 24.75 19.81
CA VAL A 416 16.87 23.29 19.99
C VAL A 416 18.27 22.70 20.14
N THR A 417 18.40 21.55 20.78
CA THR A 417 19.67 20.80 20.83
C THR A 417 19.62 19.67 19.80
N PHE A 418 20.67 19.47 19.01
CA PHE A 418 20.72 18.42 18.00
C PHE A 418 22.01 17.58 18.09
N SER A 419 21.91 16.26 17.91
CA SER A 419 23.05 15.32 17.90
C SER A 419 22.85 14.18 16.89
N ILE A 420 23.97 13.59 16.43
CA ILE A 420 24.00 12.38 15.60
C ILE A 420 25.04 11.41 16.18
N ASP A 421 24.60 10.20 16.50
CA ASP A 421 25.33 9.17 17.23
C ASP A 421 25.27 7.83 16.49
N CYS A 422 26.41 7.14 16.35
CA CYS A 422 26.51 5.78 15.83
C CYS A 422 27.40 4.91 16.74
N SER A 423 27.36 5.14 18.05
CA SER A 423 28.20 4.46 19.04
C SER A 423 27.99 2.95 19.11
N GLU A 424 26.82 2.42 18.71
CA GLU A 424 26.59 0.97 18.55
C GLU A 424 27.51 0.30 17.51
N ILE A 425 28.09 1.08 16.58
CA ILE A 425 29.01 0.59 15.54
C ILE A 425 30.41 1.22 15.61
N ALA A 426 30.74 1.97 16.67
CA ALA A 426 32.05 2.59 16.85
C ALA A 426 33.22 1.58 16.95
N ASP A 427 32.94 0.31 17.26
CA ASP A 427 33.94 -0.76 17.27
C ASP A 427 34.17 -1.42 15.89
N ARG A 428 33.41 -1.03 14.86
CA ARG A 428 33.38 -1.69 13.54
C ARG A 428 34.23 -0.96 12.51
N THR A 429 34.98 -1.73 11.73
CA THR A 429 36.05 -1.19 10.87
C THR A 429 35.52 -0.65 9.54
N ALA A 430 35.18 0.64 9.50
CA ALA A 430 34.99 1.41 8.27
C ALA A 430 35.62 2.80 8.39
N ASP A 431 36.29 3.27 7.33
CA ASP A 431 37.13 4.50 7.32
C ASP A 431 36.36 5.83 7.54
N HIS A 432 35.05 5.79 7.77
CA HIS A 432 34.17 6.95 7.94
C HIS A 432 33.41 6.98 9.28
N ILE A 433 33.57 5.97 10.14
CA ILE A 433 32.98 5.93 11.48
C ILE A 433 33.94 6.62 12.48
N PRO A 434 33.47 7.55 13.35
CA PRO A 434 34.30 8.13 14.42
C PRO A 434 34.72 7.10 15.48
N GLU A 435 35.93 7.21 16.05
CA GLU A 435 36.43 6.30 17.10
C GLU A 435 35.58 6.30 18.39
N ASP A 436 34.78 7.34 18.62
CA ASP A 436 33.81 7.47 19.72
C ASP A 436 32.34 7.31 19.28
N GLY A 437 32.09 7.09 17.99
CA GLY A 437 30.77 7.03 17.39
C GLY A 437 30.03 8.37 17.26
N ILE A 438 30.62 9.50 17.67
CA ILE A 438 29.91 10.78 17.72
C ILE A 438 30.11 11.54 16.40
N ILE A 439 29.14 11.42 15.50
CA ILE A 439 29.15 12.11 14.19
C ILE A 439 28.89 13.61 14.36
N LEU A 440 27.97 13.96 15.26
CA LEU A 440 27.70 15.35 15.65
C LEU A 440 27.36 15.41 17.15
N PRO A 441 28.24 15.96 18.02
CA PRO A 441 27.94 16.10 19.44
C PRO A 441 26.78 17.08 19.68
N PRO A 442 26.06 16.95 20.81
CA PRO A 442 24.91 17.81 21.15
C PRO A 442 25.20 19.31 20.97
N THR A 443 24.59 19.89 19.95
CA THR A 443 24.84 21.26 19.48
C THR A 443 23.57 22.10 19.61
N GLU A 444 23.66 23.29 20.21
CA GLU A 444 22.55 24.25 20.24
C GLU A 444 22.39 24.94 18.87
N LEU A 445 21.17 24.90 18.34
CA LEU A 445 20.81 25.48 17.04
C LEU A 445 19.60 26.40 17.23
N ALA A 446 19.56 27.49 16.48
CA ALA A 446 18.40 28.38 16.46
C ALA A 446 17.21 27.71 15.74
N LEU A 447 15.98 28.00 16.17
CA LEU A 447 14.73 27.45 15.62
C LEU A 447 13.83 28.56 15.06
N ARG A 448 13.17 28.33 13.92
CA ARG A 448 12.07 29.14 13.36
C ARG A 448 10.71 28.48 13.56
N GLU A 449 9.66 29.29 13.42
CA GLU A 449 8.28 28.85 13.34
C GLU A 449 8.06 27.92 12.13
N GLY A 450 7.50 26.74 12.35
CA GLY A 450 7.24 25.73 11.32
C GLY A 450 8.47 24.98 10.79
N GLU A 451 9.67 25.15 11.38
CA GLU A 451 10.79 24.25 11.09
C GLU A 451 10.54 22.89 11.74
N THR A 452 10.59 21.84 10.94
CA THR A 452 10.44 20.46 11.39
C THR A 452 11.78 19.85 11.79
N VAL A 453 11.74 18.63 12.32
CA VAL A 453 12.92 17.75 12.37
C VAL A 453 13.49 17.54 10.97
N TYR A 454 12.64 17.61 9.92
CA TYR A 454 13.08 17.60 8.52
C TYR A 454 14.14 18.70 8.33
N ASP A 455 13.69 19.95 8.40
CA ASP A 455 14.53 21.15 8.20
C ASP A 455 15.79 21.14 9.07
N LEU A 456 15.75 20.52 10.26
CA LEU A 456 16.88 20.48 11.17
C LEU A 456 17.93 19.38 10.88
N LEU A 457 17.56 18.13 10.52
CA LEU A 457 18.58 17.10 10.20
C LEU A 457 19.46 17.59 9.07
N ILE A 458 18.88 18.08 7.98
CA ILE A 458 19.73 18.53 6.88
C ILE A 458 20.35 19.88 7.16
N GLN A 459 19.76 20.79 7.94
CA GLN A 459 20.55 21.94 8.40
C GLN A 459 21.81 21.53 9.18
N CYS A 460 21.79 20.40 9.89
CA CYS A 460 22.96 19.82 10.53
C CYS A 460 23.90 19.14 9.52
N ALA A 461 23.39 18.29 8.63
CA ALA A 461 24.16 17.72 7.53
C ALA A 461 24.91 18.82 6.75
N GLN A 462 24.23 19.95 6.52
CA GLN A 462 24.75 21.17 5.92
C GLN A 462 25.80 21.88 6.75
N ALA A 463 25.56 22.09 8.04
CA ALA A 463 26.54 22.74 8.87
C ALA A 463 27.84 21.91 8.97
N TYR A 464 27.77 20.58 8.85
CA TYR A 464 28.90 19.70 9.22
C TYR A 464 29.52 18.85 8.10
N GLY A 465 28.98 18.84 6.88
CA GLY A 465 29.60 18.12 5.75
C GLY A 465 29.11 16.68 5.56
N LEU A 466 27.97 16.31 6.14
CA LEU A 466 27.52 14.92 6.26
C LEU A 466 26.59 14.54 5.10
N SER A 467 26.92 13.51 4.34
CA SER A 467 26.00 12.91 3.37
C SER A 467 24.73 12.42 4.07
N VAL A 468 23.57 12.60 3.44
CA VAL A 468 22.32 11.98 3.87
C VAL A 468 21.59 11.48 2.65
N GLU A 469 20.98 10.30 2.77
CA GLU A 469 20.23 9.64 1.73
C GLU A 469 18.80 9.42 2.21
N SER A 470 17.81 9.78 1.40
CA SER A 470 16.39 9.70 1.75
C SER A 470 15.53 9.39 0.54
N ASP A 471 14.34 8.85 0.79
CA ASP A 471 13.30 8.72 -0.24
C ASP A 471 12.62 10.07 -0.55
N THR A 472 11.60 10.04 -1.42
CA THR A 472 10.83 11.22 -1.81
C THR A 472 9.70 11.58 -0.84
N GLY A 473 9.93 11.46 0.48
CA GLY A 473 9.00 12.06 1.44
C GLY A 473 9.35 11.96 2.92
N SER A 474 9.85 10.82 3.42
CA SER A 474 9.94 10.61 4.87
C SER A 474 10.86 9.48 5.39
N TYR A 475 11.64 8.76 4.59
CA TYR A 475 12.53 7.72 5.12
C TYR A 475 14.01 8.06 4.93
N ILE A 476 14.80 7.96 6.00
CA ILE A 476 16.24 8.29 6.02
C ILE A 476 17.06 7.00 5.90
N GLN A 477 17.53 6.76 4.67
CA GLN A 477 18.27 5.56 4.27
C GLN A 477 19.76 5.62 4.62
N GLY A 478 20.27 6.76 5.09
CA GLY A 478 21.67 6.88 5.54
C GLY A 478 22.07 8.28 5.96
N ILE A 479 23.08 8.37 6.85
CA ILE A 479 23.70 9.59 7.34
C ILE A 479 25.22 9.34 7.43
N ALA A 480 26.03 10.31 7.01
CA ALA A 480 27.50 10.27 6.98
C ALA A 480 28.10 9.02 6.30
N HIS A 481 27.47 8.56 5.21
CA HIS A 481 27.78 7.33 4.45
C HIS A 481 27.50 6.00 5.17
N ILE A 482 26.94 6.04 6.38
CA ILE A 482 26.42 4.87 7.11
C ILE A 482 24.96 4.73 6.69
N ARG A 483 24.62 3.67 5.96
CA ARG A 483 23.27 3.45 5.40
C ARG A 483 22.47 2.48 6.27
N GLU A 484 21.17 2.43 6.06
CA GLU A 484 20.36 1.29 6.50
C GLU A 484 21.00 -0.02 6.00
N GLN A 485 20.83 -1.09 6.78
CA GLN A 485 21.21 -2.46 6.46
C GLN A 485 22.72 -2.76 6.35
N ASP A 486 23.60 -1.74 6.37
CA ASP A 486 25.07 -1.89 6.26
C ASP A 486 25.70 -2.80 7.35
N PHE A 487 25.09 -2.89 8.54
CA PHE A 487 25.62 -3.64 9.69
C PHE A 487 24.73 -4.79 10.19
N GLY A 488 23.59 -5.01 9.52
CA GLY A 488 22.62 -6.09 9.77
C GLY A 488 21.26 -5.73 9.15
N PRO A 489 20.37 -6.68 8.81
CA PRO A 489 19.10 -6.38 8.13
C PRO A 489 18.12 -5.52 8.95
N LEU A 490 18.40 -5.30 10.23
CA LEU A 490 17.67 -4.40 11.14
C LEU A 490 18.53 -3.20 11.58
N SER A 491 19.66 -2.89 10.91
CA SER A 491 20.46 -1.71 11.26
C SER A 491 20.00 -0.48 10.47
N GLY A 492 19.95 0.68 11.11
CA GLY A 492 19.45 1.90 10.46
C GLY A 492 19.33 3.10 11.39
N TRP A 493 18.88 4.21 10.81
CA TRP A 493 18.78 5.50 11.50
C TRP A 493 17.40 5.70 12.12
N VAL A 494 17.35 5.59 13.45
CA VAL A 494 16.23 6.09 14.26
C VAL A 494 16.53 7.52 14.67
N TYR A 495 15.49 8.20 15.14
CA TYR A 495 15.66 9.47 15.83
C TYR A 495 14.68 9.59 17.01
N LEU A 496 15.00 10.52 17.89
CA LEU A 496 14.28 10.79 19.11
C LEU A 496 14.09 12.32 19.25
N VAL A 497 12.93 12.74 19.75
CA VAL A 497 12.71 14.08 20.29
C VAL A 497 12.45 13.99 21.79
N ASN A 498 13.21 14.74 22.58
CA ASN A 498 13.24 14.72 24.03
C ASN A 498 13.44 13.30 24.63
N GLY A 499 14.20 12.45 23.92
CA GLY A 499 14.51 11.08 24.32
C GLY A 499 13.45 10.03 23.91
N ARG A 500 12.50 10.35 23.04
CA ARG A 500 11.44 9.44 22.57
C ARG A 500 11.25 9.51 21.06
N SER A 501 10.97 8.39 20.39
CA SER A 501 10.63 8.44 18.96
C SER A 501 9.19 8.97 18.79
N PRO A 502 8.94 10.07 18.05
CA PRO A 502 7.63 10.72 17.99
C PRO A 502 6.71 10.20 16.87
N SER A 503 5.40 10.35 17.07
CA SER A 503 4.37 9.60 16.33
C SER A 503 4.00 10.07 14.92
N VAL A 504 4.72 11.01 14.32
CA VAL A 504 4.40 11.52 12.97
C VAL A 504 5.52 11.29 11.94
N GLY A 505 5.22 11.66 10.69
CA GLY A 505 6.12 11.64 9.56
C GLY A 505 7.41 12.43 9.81
N CYS A 506 8.45 11.97 9.13
CA CYS A 506 9.77 12.60 9.08
C CYS A 506 9.72 14.04 8.55
N GLY A 507 8.92 14.25 7.50
CA GLY A 507 8.56 15.58 6.99
C GLY A 507 7.51 16.33 7.81
N SER A 508 7.18 15.89 9.04
CA SER A 508 5.93 16.26 9.71
C SER A 508 6.03 16.59 11.20
N TYR A 509 7.11 16.26 11.90
CA TYR A 509 7.30 16.70 13.30
C TYR A 509 7.78 18.16 13.34
N GLU A 510 6.88 19.12 13.57
CA GLU A 510 7.22 20.53 13.84
C GLU A 510 7.90 20.68 15.22
N LEU A 511 9.08 21.31 15.25
CA LEU A 511 9.88 21.46 16.46
C LEU A 511 9.44 22.63 17.34
N GLN A 512 9.65 22.49 18.65
CA GLN A 512 9.38 23.52 19.66
C GLN A 512 10.67 24.03 20.32
N SER A 513 10.65 25.28 20.79
CA SER A 513 11.80 25.89 21.45
C SER A 513 12.12 25.19 22.77
N GLY A 514 13.25 24.50 22.82
CA GLY A 514 13.72 23.71 23.95
C GLY A 514 13.88 22.23 23.62
N ASP A 515 13.37 21.76 22.47
CA ASP A 515 13.46 20.36 22.07
C ASP A 515 14.91 19.88 21.89
N ARG A 516 15.13 18.64 22.29
CA ARG A 516 16.35 17.86 22.06
C ARG A 516 16.07 16.83 20.98
N VAL A 517 16.80 16.89 19.87
CA VAL A 517 16.68 15.97 18.74
C VAL A 517 17.94 15.12 18.65
N GLU A 518 17.79 13.81 18.63
CA GLU A 518 18.91 12.86 18.72
C GLU A 518 18.74 11.79 17.64
N TRP A 519 19.63 11.75 16.66
CA TRP A 519 19.69 10.70 15.65
C TRP A 519 20.64 9.60 16.11
N VAL A 520 20.18 8.35 16.06
CA VAL A 520 20.91 7.19 16.55
C VAL A 520 20.94 6.12 15.46
N TYR A 521 22.14 5.59 15.17
CA TYR A 521 22.27 4.40 14.35
C TYR A 521 22.10 3.16 15.21
N SER A 522 20.92 2.56 15.16
CA SER A 522 20.62 1.30 15.82
C SER A 522 21.10 0.12 14.97
N LEU A 523 21.54 -0.96 15.62
CA LEU A 523 21.71 -2.29 15.02
C LEU A 523 20.44 -3.14 15.05
N GLU A 524 19.45 -2.74 15.85
CA GLU A 524 18.22 -3.48 16.12
C GLU A 524 17.02 -2.52 16.09
N LEU A 525 16.72 -1.98 14.90
CA LEU A 525 15.55 -1.13 14.61
C LEU A 525 14.27 -1.71 15.26
N GLY A 526 13.68 -0.93 16.16
CA GLY A 526 12.51 -1.31 16.97
C GLY A 526 12.82 -1.52 18.46
N ARG A 527 14.08 -1.69 18.87
CA ARG A 527 14.43 -1.94 20.28
C ARG A 527 14.28 -0.72 21.18
N GLU A 528 14.37 0.49 20.64
CA GLU A 528 14.33 1.74 21.43
C GLU A 528 13.01 1.89 22.21
N PHE A 529 11.94 1.28 21.69
CA PHE A 529 10.61 1.23 22.32
C PHE A 529 10.51 0.26 23.52
N GLU A 530 11.47 -0.65 23.74
CA GLU A 530 11.51 -1.57 24.92
C GLU A 530 11.76 -0.82 26.26
N SER A 531 12.14 0.46 26.23
CA SER A 531 12.90 1.10 27.32
C SER A 531 12.13 2.00 28.31
N GLU A 532 10.81 2.18 28.15
CA GLU A 532 9.94 2.93 29.10
C GLU A 532 8.88 2.06 29.83
N LEU A 533 9.21 0.79 30.14
CA LEU A 533 8.41 -0.08 31.02
C LEU A 533 9.01 -0.25 32.44
#